data_AF-A0A218QL41-F1
#
_entry.id   AF-A0A218QL41-F1
#
_cell.length_a   1.000
_cell.length_b   1.000
_cell.length_c   1.000
_cell.angle_alpha   90.00
_cell.angle_beta   90.00
_cell.angle_gamma   90.00
#
_symmetry.space_group_name_H-M   'P 1'
#
loop_
_entity.id
_entity.type
_entity.pdbx_description
1 polymer ?
#
loop_
_entity_poly.entity_id
_entity_poly.type
_entity_poly.pdbx_seq_one_letter_code
_entity_poly.pdbx_strand_id
1 'polypeptide(L)' 'MSIYTLNILLLSANPKKTSQLRLAEEMRDIKEGLRLSENRDLFSISTAEAIAVLSWLQYNNHNV' A
#
# COMPACT_ATOMS: atom_id res chain seq x y z
N MET A 1 27.23 -15.81 3.39
CA MET A 1 26.62 -14.83 4.31
C MET A 1 25.23 -14.54 3.77
N SER A 2 24.16 -15.00 4.42
CA SER A 2 22.79 -14.69 3.96
C SER A 2 22.45 -13.26 4.41
N ILE A 3 22.42 -12.32 3.48
CA ILE A 3 21.87 -10.99 3.73
C ILE A 3 20.35 -11.11 3.76
N TYR A 4 19.73 -11.02 4.94
CA TYR A 4 18.27 -11.07 5.04
C TYR A 4 17.68 -9.75 4.56
N THR A 5 16.76 -9.82 3.60
CA THR A 5 16.02 -8.66 3.11
C THR A 5 14.79 -8.43 3.99
N LEU A 6 14.59 -7.19 4.45
CA LEU A 6 13.37 -6.77 5.15
C LEU A 6 12.24 -6.58 4.13
N ASN A 7 11.14 -7.32 4.29
CA ASN A 7 9.96 -7.15 3.46
C ASN A 7 9.01 -6.13 4.09
N ILE A 8 8.70 -5.07 3.36
CA ILE A 8 7.82 -3.99 3.78
C ILE A 8 6.54 -4.06 2.94
N LEU A 9 5.39 -4.20 3.59
CA LEU A 9 4.07 -4.11 2.96
C LEU A 9 3.44 -2.76 3.30
N LEU A 10 3.20 -1.94 2.28
CA LEU A 10 2.49 -0.67 2.39
C LEU A 10 1.01 -0.89 2.05
N LEU A 11 0.14 -0.64 3.04
CA LEU A 11 -1.32 -0.70 2.90
C LEU A 11 -1.91 0.70 2.96
N SER A 12 -2.78 1.01 1.99
CA SER A 12 -3.51 2.27 1.96
C SER A 12 -4.99 2.02 1.69
N ALA A 13 -5.86 2.82 2.32
CA ALA A 13 -7.29 2.83 2.08
C ALA A 13 -7.83 4.26 2.17
N ASN A 14 -8.78 4.58 1.30
CA ASN A 14 -9.61 5.77 1.41
C ASN A 14 -11.05 5.31 1.71
N PRO A 15 -11.47 5.28 2.98
CA PRO A 15 -12.79 4.80 3.36
C PRO A 15 -13.92 5.56 2.63
N LYS A 16 -15.07 4.91 2.46
CA LYS A 16 -16.25 5.61 1.91
C LYS A 16 -16.66 6.73 2.87
N LYS A 17 -17.10 7.87 2.31
CA LYS A 17 -17.51 9.09 3.05
C LYS A 17 -16.39 9.83 3.78
N THR A 18 -15.11 9.55 3.47
CA THR A 18 -14.01 10.44 3.85
C THR A 18 -13.62 11.33 2.69
N SER A 19 -13.01 12.48 2.99
CA SER A 19 -12.40 13.33 1.97
C SER A 19 -11.36 12.53 1.18
N GLN A 20 -11.27 12.81 -0.12
CA GLN A 20 -10.33 12.10 -0.99
C GLN A 20 -8.89 12.35 -0.54
N LEU A 21 -8.18 11.27 -0.19
CA LEU A 21 -6.77 11.29 0.16
C LEU A 21 -5.90 11.14 -1.10
N ARG A 22 -4.72 11.77 -1.11
CA ARG A 22 -3.70 11.67 -2.18
C ARG A 22 -2.84 10.41 -2.05
N LEU A 23 -3.46 9.26 -1.74
CA LEU A 23 -2.75 8.02 -1.41
C LEU A 23 -1.76 7.57 -2.49
N ALA A 24 -2.09 7.79 -3.77
CA ALA A 24 -1.20 7.47 -4.88
C ALA A 24 0.09 8.31 -4.89
N GLU A 25 0.03 9.53 -4.38
CA GLU A 25 1.18 10.43 -4.30
C GLU A 25 2.03 10.09 -3.09
N GLU A 26 1.41 9.96 -1.92
CA GLU A 26 2.10 9.52 -0.69
C GLU A 26 2.84 8.19 -0.91
N MET A 27 2.21 7.24 -1.60
CA MET A 27 2.82 5.95 -1.92
C MET A 27 4.04 6.08 -2.85
N ARG A 28 4.00 7.04 -3.78
CA ARG A 28 5.12 7.31 -4.69
C ARG A 28 6.29 7.95 -3.93
N ASP A 29 5.99 8.89 -3.05
CA ASP A 29 6.98 9.59 -2.24
C ASP A 29 7.69 8.64 -1.27
N ILE A 30 6.94 7.73 -0.63
CA ILE A 30 7.52 6.69 0.25
C ILE A 30 8.43 5.75 -0.55
N LYS A 31 7.98 5.28 -1.72
CA LYS A 31 8.79 4.40 -2.58
C LYS A 31 10.08 5.09 -3.02
N GLU A 32 10.01 6.37 -3.38
CA GLU A 32 11.16 7.13 -3.84
C GLU A 32 12.14 7.40 -2.70
N GLY A 33 11.65 7.74 -1.51
CA GLY A 33 12.50 7.91 -0.32
C GLY A 33 13.25 6.63 0.05
N LEU A 34 12.58 5.47 -0.01
CA LEU A 34 13.23 4.17 0.20
C LEU A 34 14.19 3.80 -0.94
N ARG A 35 13.88 4.15 -2.19
CA ARG A 35 14.80 3.93 -3.31
C ARG A 35 16.10 4.73 -3.17
N LEU A 36 16.01 5.93 -2.60
CA LEU A 36 17.13 6.86 -2.43
C LEU A 36 17.92 6.66 -1.12
N SER A 37 17.43 5.83 -0.20
CA SER A 37 18.07 5.68 1.11
C SER A 37 19.36 4.86 1.06
N GLU A 38 20.27 5.17 1.99
CA GLU A 38 21.42 4.33 2.24
C GLU A 38 20.92 2.97 2.74
N ASN A 39 21.38 1.89 2.10
CA ASN A 39 20.91 0.50 2.27
C ASN A 39 19.64 0.09 1.51
N ARG A 40 19.26 0.78 0.43
CA ARG A 40 18.14 0.38 -0.47
C ARG A 40 18.07 -1.11 -0.83
N ASP A 41 19.21 -1.78 -0.90
CA ASP A 41 19.33 -3.19 -1.26
C ASP A 41 18.92 -4.15 -0.12
N LEU A 42 18.70 -3.63 1.10
CA LEU A 42 18.26 -4.42 2.26
C LEU A 42 16.74 -4.57 2.37
N PHE A 43 15.95 -3.89 1.55
CA PHE A 43 14.50 -3.95 1.65
C PHE A 43 13.83 -4.28 0.32
N SER A 44 12.71 -5.00 0.43
CA SER A 44 11.79 -5.29 -0.66
C SER A 44 10.43 -4.69 -0.31
N ILE A 45 9.84 -3.95 -1.25
CA ILE A 45 8.62 -3.16 -1.01
C ILE A 45 7.50 -3.73 -1.87
N SER A 46 6.38 -4.07 -1.23
CA SER A 46 5.13 -4.43 -1.89
C SER A 46 4.03 -3.45 -1.51
N THR A 47 3.10 -3.21 -2.44
CA THR A 47 1.94 -2.35 -2.22
C THR A 47 0.65 -3.10 -2.45
N ALA A 48 -0.33 -2.89 -1.59
CA ALA A 48 -1.68 -3.37 -1.80
C ALA A 48 -2.71 -2.32 -1.36
N GLU A 49 -3.84 -2.30 -2.05
CA GLU A 49 -5.00 -1.51 -1.64
C GLU A 49 -5.85 -2.33 -0.68
N ALA A 50 -6.15 -1.75 0.48
CA ALA A 50 -7.06 -2.40 1.42
C ALA A 50 -8.51 -2.09 1.02
N ILE A 51 -9.21 -3.11 0.56
CA ILE A 51 -10.67 -3.04 0.37
C ILE A 51 -11.33 -3.28 1.73
N ALA A 52 -12.06 -2.29 2.24
CA ALA A 52 -12.85 -2.50 3.45
C ALA A 52 -13.87 -3.63 3.24
N VAL A 53 -14.00 -4.57 4.20
CA VAL A 53 -14.93 -5.72 4.12
C VAL A 53 -16.35 -5.29 3.73
N LEU A 54 -16.83 -4.16 4.27
CA LEU A 54 -18.13 -3.60 3.90
C LEU A 54 -18.21 -3.18 2.41
N SER A 55 -17.11 -2.70 1.82
CA SER A 55 -17.05 -2.41 0.37
C SER A 55 -17.06 -3.68 -0.46
N TRP A 56 -16.42 -4.76 -0.01
CA TRP A 56 -16.44 -6.07 -0.68
C TRP A 56 -17.84 -6.69 -0.66
N LEU A 57 -18.51 -6.67 0.49
CA LEU A 57 -19.90 -7.16 0.60
C LEU A 57 -20.85 -6.38 -0.31
N GLN A 58 -20.67 -5.06 -0.41
CA GLN A 58 -21.48 -4.22 -1.28
C GLN A 58 -21.23 -4.51 -2.77
N TYR A 59 -19.97 -4.70 -3.18
CA TYR A 59 -19.62 -5.07 -4.56
C TYR A 59 -20.22 -6.41 -4.99
N ASN A 60 -20.22 -7.42 -4.12
CA ASN A 60 -20.77 -8.74 -4.45
C ASN A 60 -22.31 -8.76 -4.42
N ASN A 61 -22.97 -7.94 -3.59
CA ASN A 61 -24.43 -7.88 -3.51
C ASN A 61 -25.11 -7.11 -4.66
N HIS A 62 -24.37 -6.33 -5.46
CA HIS A 62 -24.91 -5.66 -6.64
C HIS A 62 -24.80 -6.49 -7.94
N ASN A 63 -24.12 -7.64 -7.89
CA ASN A 63 -23.87 -8.54 -9.02
C ASN A 63 -24.58 -9.90 -8.89
N VAL A 64 -25.60 -9.98 -8.03
CA VAL A 64 -26.50 -11.15 -7.87
C VAL A 64 -27.94 -10.75 -8.14
#